data_AF-A0A2T5BZ24-F1
#
_entry.id   AF-A0A2T5BZ24-F1
#
_cell.length_a   1.000
_cell.length_b   1.000
_cell.length_c   1.000
_cell.angle_alpha   90.00
_cell.angle_beta   90.00
_cell.angle_gamma   90.00
#
_symmetry.space_group_name_H-M   'P 1'
#
loop_
_entity.id
_entity.type
_entity.pdbx_description
1 polymer ?
#
loop_
_entity_poly.entity_id
_entity_poly.type
_entity_poly.pdbx_seq_one_letter_code
_entity_poly.pdbx_strand_id
1 'polypeptide(L)'
;MLEDILIPISFFAFIFASIYIHLTTRNKERMAMIEKGADPSLFKSKAGGSMFFTLKAGLLFIGVAIGVLFGSLLANAAGMDEGTAYVSMIFLFGGIALVIGYRLQSKKQE
;
A
#
# COMPACT_ATOMS: atom_id res chain seq x y z
N MET A 1 -30.34 -7.92 -14.34
CA MET A 1 -30.82 -6.53 -14.12
C MET A 1 -30.63 -6.06 -12.68
N LEU A 2 -31.20 -6.72 -11.65
CA LEU A 2 -31.07 -6.26 -10.25
C LEU A 2 -29.78 -6.79 -9.57
N GLU A 3 -29.36 -8.02 -9.92
CA GLU A 3 -28.12 -8.65 -9.42
C GLU A 3 -26.86 -7.93 -9.90
N ASP A 4 -26.86 -7.44 -11.15
CA ASP A 4 -25.72 -6.72 -11.75
C ASP A 4 -25.43 -5.36 -11.07
N ILE A 5 -26.44 -4.78 -10.41
CA ILE A 5 -26.34 -3.52 -9.66
C ILE A 5 -25.97 -3.76 -8.19
N LEU A 6 -26.31 -4.91 -7.63
CA LEU A 6 -26.01 -5.24 -6.23
C LEU A 6 -24.50 -5.40 -5.98
N ILE A 7 -23.78 -5.98 -6.94
CA ILE A 7 -22.33 -6.19 -6.88
C ILE A 7 -21.56 -4.87 -6.71
N PRO A 8 -21.71 -3.86 -7.59
CA PRO A 8 -20.99 -2.60 -7.43
C PRO A 8 -21.42 -1.86 -6.16
N ILE A 9 -22.70 -1.85 -5.80
CA ILE A 9 -23.18 -1.14 -4.60
C ILE A 9 -22.57 -1.73 -3.32
N SER A 10 -22.58 -3.06 -3.18
CA SER A 10 -21.98 -3.73 -2.03
C SER A 10 -20.47 -3.49 -1.93
N PHE A 11 -19.77 -3.48 -3.07
CA PHE A 11 -18.34 -3.19 -3.12
C PHE A 11 -18.01 -1.75 -2.67
N PHE A 12 -18.73 -0.76 -3.19
CA PHE A 12 -18.55 0.63 -2.77
C PHE A 12 -18.95 0.85 -1.31
N ALA A 13 -20.03 0.22 -0.84
CA ALA A 13 -20.45 0.30 0.56
C ALA A 13 -19.40 -0.30 1.50
N PHE A 14 -18.76 -1.41 1.12
CA PHE A 14 -17.72 -2.05 1.92
C PHE A 14 -16.46 -1.16 2.02
N ILE A 15 -15.99 -0.59 0.91
CA ILE A 15 -14.85 0.33 0.91
C ILE A 15 -15.16 1.56 1.77
N PHE A 16 -16.34 2.15 1.60
CA PHE A 16 -16.77 3.29 2.40
C PHE A 16 -16.84 2.96 3.89
N ALA A 17 -17.43 1.82 4.26
CA ALA A 17 -17.53 1.36 5.65
C ALA A 17 -16.15 1.15 6.28
N SER A 18 -15.21 0.53 5.55
CA SER A 18 -13.83 0.32 6.01
C SER A 18 -13.13 1.66 6.31
N ILE A 19 -13.20 2.61 5.38
CA ILE A 19 -12.59 3.94 5.54
C ILE A 19 -13.26 4.70 6.69
N TYR A 20 -14.59 4.67 6.78
CA TYR A 20 -15.36 5.34 7.81
C TYR A 20 -15.01 4.84 9.21
N ILE A 21 -14.92 3.52 9.40
CA ILE A 21 -14.50 2.91 10.67
C ILE A 21 -13.07 3.31 10.99
N HIS A 22 -12.15 3.24 10.02
CA HIS A 22 -10.75 3.60 10.25
C HIS A 22 -10.59 5.06 10.70
N LEU A 23 -11.26 6.00 10.04
CA LEU A 23 -11.26 7.42 10.41
C LEU A 23 -11.92 7.65 11.77
N THR A 24 -13.05 7.00 12.02
CA THR A 24 -13.80 7.12 13.29
C THR A 24 -13.00 6.60 14.47
N THR A 25 -12.32 5.45 14.33
CA THR A 25 -11.48 4.86 15.38
C THR A 25 -10.35 5.81 15.78
N ARG A 26 -9.68 6.43 14.80
CA ARG A 26 -8.60 7.40 15.07
C ARG A 26 -9.08 8.67 15.75
N ASN A 27 -10.29 9.14 15.44
CA ASN A 27 -10.87 10.32 16.09
C ASN A 27 -11.28 10.02 17.54
N LYS A 28 -11.80 8.82 17.81
CA LYS A 28 -12.16 8.39 19.18
C LYS A 28 -10.92 8.20 20.06
N GLU A 29 -9.85 7.61 19.54
CA GLU A 29 -8.58 7.48 20.26
C GLU A 29 -7.99 8.85 20.65
N ARG A 30 -8.07 9.83 19.75
CA ARG A 30 -7.61 11.20 20.00
C ARG A 30 -8.43 11.92 21.08
N MET A 31 -9.76 11.82 21.04
CA MET A 31 -10.63 12.42 22.05
C MET A 31 -10.41 11.81 23.44
N ALA A 32 -10.30 10.49 23.53
CA ALA A 32 -10.06 9.80 24.80
C ALA A 32 -8.69 10.14 25.43
N MET A 33 -7.70 10.50 24.61
CA MET A 33 -6.40 10.98 25.10
C MET A 33 -6.43 12.46 25.53
N ILE A 34 -7.23 13.30 24.87
CA ILE A 34 -7.46 14.70 25.27
C ILE A 34 -8.19 14.76 26.63
N GLU A 35 -9.23 13.94 26.81
CA GLU A 35 -9.99 13.84 28.06
C GLU A 35 -9.18 13.30 29.24
N LYS A 36 -8.14 12.50 28.97
CA LYS A 36 -7.20 11.97 29.98
C LYS A 36 -6.01 12.89 30.27
N GLY A 37 -5.97 14.10 29.70
CA GLY A 37 -4.92 15.10 29.96
C GLY A 37 -3.55 14.77 29.35
N ALA A 38 -3.49 13.92 28.32
CA ALA A 38 -2.25 13.61 27.63
C ALA A 38 -1.81 14.79 26.75
N ASP A 39 -0.58 15.26 26.95
CA ASP A 39 0.02 16.42 26.30
C ASP A 39 -0.04 16.31 24.75
N PRO A 40 -0.65 17.29 24.04
CA PRO A 40 -0.76 17.29 22.58
C PRO A 40 0.60 17.31 21.84
N SER A 41 1.70 17.53 22.55
CA SER A 41 3.08 17.35 22.08
C SER A 41 3.37 15.95 21.54
N LEU A 42 2.78 14.89 22.12
CA LEU A 42 2.98 13.49 21.69
C LEU A 42 2.35 13.17 20.31
N PHE A 43 1.45 14.01 19.79
CA PHE A 43 0.83 13.78 18.48
C PHE A 43 1.62 14.30 17.29
N LYS A 44 2.63 15.19 17.48
CA LYS A 44 3.50 15.64 16.38
C LYS A 44 4.50 14.57 15.94
N SER A 45 4.89 13.66 16.84
CA SER A 45 5.82 12.56 16.54
C SER A 45 5.25 11.55 15.51
N LYS A 46 3.92 11.39 15.47
CA LYS A 46 3.25 10.40 14.59
C LYS A 46 3.03 10.86 13.14
N ALA A 47 3.49 12.06 12.75
CA ALA A 47 3.41 12.53 11.37
C ALA A 47 4.38 11.80 10.41
N GLY A 48 5.38 11.09 10.94
CA GLY A 48 6.32 10.30 10.12
C GLY A 48 5.64 9.17 9.32
N GLY A 49 4.55 8.59 9.86
CA GLY A 49 3.92 7.39 9.29
C GLY A 49 3.37 7.53 7.87
N SER A 50 2.87 8.72 7.47
CA SER A 50 2.27 8.86 6.13
C SER A 50 3.32 9.04 5.02
N MET A 51 4.42 9.76 5.30
CA MET A 51 5.52 9.90 4.34
C MET A 51 6.16 8.55 4.02
N PHE A 52 6.24 7.68 5.02
CA PHE A 52 6.75 6.32 4.86
C PHE A 52 5.85 5.42 4.03
N PHE A 53 4.53 5.60 4.12
CA PHE A 53 3.59 4.86 3.29
C PHE A 53 3.71 5.28 1.82
N THR A 54 3.81 6.58 1.55
CA THR A 54 4.00 7.11 0.19
C THR A 54 5.29 6.60 -0.46
N LEU A 55 6.40 6.53 0.28
CA LEU A 55 7.67 6.03 -0.25
C LEU A 55 7.62 4.54 -0.58
N LYS A 56 7.00 3.73 0.29
CA LYS A 56 6.80 2.29 0.07
C LYS A 56 5.90 2.03 -1.14
N ALA A 57 4.80 2.77 -1.25
CA ALA A 57 3.90 2.68 -2.40
C ALA A 57 4.62 3.07 -3.70
N GLY A 58 5.40 4.15 -3.69
CA GLY A 58 6.18 4.58 -4.85
C GLY A 58 7.19 3.53 -5.32
N LEU A 59 7.98 2.94 -4.40
CA LEU A 59 8.92 1.87 -4.78
C LEU A 59 8.22 0.62 -5.30
N LEU A 60 7.07 0.24 -4.73
CA LEU A 60 6.26 -0.88 -5.25
C LEU A 60 5.91 -0.62 -6.72
N PHE A 61 5.34 0.54 -7.03
CA PHE A 61 4.93 0.87 -8.41
C PHE A 61 6.11 0.89 -9.38
N ILE A 62 7.28 1.38 -8.96
CA ILE A 62 8.51 1.33 -9.77
C ILE A 62 8.93 -0.13 -10.03
N GLY A 63 8.94 -0.97 -8.98
CA GLY A 63 9.27 -2.39 -9.10
C GLY A 63 8.30 -3.15 -10.01
N VAL A 64 7.00 -2.86 -9.94
CA VAL A 64 5.99 -3.44 -10.82
C VAL A 64 6.22 -3.01 -12.26
N ALA A 65 6.48 -1.71 -12.52
CA ALA A 65 6.75 -1.23 -13.86
C ALA A 65 7.96 -1.93 -14.50
N ILE A 66 9.06 -2.08 -13.74
CA ILE A 66 10.24 -2.82 -14.19
C ILE A 66 9.91 -4.30 -14.41
N GLY A 67 9.17 -4.92 -13.49
CA GLY A 67 8.75 -6.31 -13.58
C GLY A 67 7.88 -6.61 -14.80
N VAL A 68 6.98 -5.70 -15.19
CA VAL A 68 6.18 -5.83 -16.42
C VAL A 68 7.05 -5.75 -17.67
N LEU A 69 8.01 -4.82 -17.72
CA LEU A 69 8.93 -4.70 -18.85
C LEU A 69 9.79 -5.96 -19.02
N PHE A 70 10.34 -6.48 -17.93
CA PHE A 70 11.13 -7.71 -17.94
C PHE A 70 10.27 -8.96 -18.18
N GLY A 71 9.03 -9.01 -17.66
CA GLY A 71 8.07 -10.07 -17.93
C GLY A 71 7.73 -10.16 -19.42
N SER A 72 7.50 -9.01 -20.06
CA SER A 72 7.27 -8.93 -21.51
C SER A 72 8.50 -9.38 -22.30
N LEU A 73 9.70 -8.98 -21.87
CA LEU A 73 10.94 -9.40 -22.52
C LEU A 73 11.13 -10.92 -22.41
N LEU A 74 10.86 -11.49 -21.23
CA LEU A 74 11.04 -12.92 -20.95
C LEU A 74 9.99 -13.78 -21.67
N ALA A 75 8.73 -13.33 -21.73
CA ALA A 75 7.69 -14.00 -22.49
C ALA A 75 8.05 -14.08 -23.99
N ASN A 76 8.52 -12.97 -24.58
CA ASN A 76 8.86 -12.92 -25.99
C ASN A 76 10.21 -13.58 -26.34
N ALA A 77 11.21 -13.49 -25.45
CA ALA A 77 12.56 -13.98 -25.72
C ALA A 77 12.80 -15.43 -25.29
N ALA A 78 12.18 -15.88 -24.19
CA ALA A 78 12.37 -17.23 -23.64
C ALA A 78 11.22 -18.20 -23.98
N GLY A 79 10.16 -17.73 -24.65
CA GLY A 79 9.00 -18.56 -25.00
C GLY A 79 8.27 -19.12 -23.76
N MET A 80 8.42 -18.46 -22.62
CA MET A 80 7.77 -18.83 -21.37
C MET A 80 6.30 -18.43 -21.41
N ASP A 81 5.43 -19.21 -20.77
CA ASP A 81 4.01 -18.88 -20.62
C ASP A 81 3.84 -17.45 -20.11
N GLU A 82 3.06 -16.64 -20.84
CA GLU A 82 2.91 -15.20 -20.60
C GLU A 82 2.45 -14.94 -19.16
N GLY A 83 1.46 -15.69 -18.68
CA GLY A 83 0.95 -15.55 -17.32
C GLY A 83 2.03 -15.77 -16.27
N THR A 84 2.82 -16.83 -16.42
CA THR A 84 3.92 -17.15 -15.50
C THR A 84 5.05 -16.13 -15.56
N ALA A 85 5.41 -15.65 -16.76
CA ALA A 85 6.47 -14.66 -16.95
C ALA A 85 6.11 -13.30 -16.31
N TYR A 86 4.89 -12.81 -16.51
CA TYR A 86 4.46 -11.55 -15.91
C TYR A 86 4.33 -11.67 -14.39
N VAL A 87 3.64 -12.69 -13.88
CA VAL A 87 3.40 -12.83 -12.44
C VAL A 87 4.71 -12.97 -11.67
N SER A 88 5.64 -13.80 -12.17
CA SER A 88 6.94 -14.01 -11.52
C SER A 88 7.80 -12.75 -11.50
N MET A 89 7.93 -12.04 -12.62
CA MET A 89 8.76 -10.84 -12.70
C MET A 89 8.16 -9.67 -11.89
N ILE A 90 6.84 -9.50 -11.89
CA ILE A 90 6.17 -8.46 -11.08
C ILE A 90 6.41 -8.69 -9.59
N PHE A 91 6.24 -9.91 -9.10
CA PHE A 91 6.48 -10.22 -7.69
C PHE A 91 7.96 -10.12 -7.31
N LEU A 92 8.85 -10.54 -8.20
CA LEU A 92 10.30 -10.49 -7.98
C LEU A 92 10.79 -9.05 -7.88
N PHE A 93 10.54 -8.22 -8.91
CA PHE A 93 11.00 -6.84 -8.94
C PHE A 93 10.24 -5.94 -7.96
N GLY A 94 8.93 -6.17 -7.79
CA GLY A 94 8.13 -5.50 -6.75
C GLY A 94 8.64 -5.81 -5.34
N GLY A 95 8.97 -7.07 -5.07
CA GLY A 95 9.54 -7.51 -3.79
C GLY A 95 10.92 -6.90 -3.51
N ILE A 96 11.83 -6.92 -4.49
CA ILE A 96 13.17 -6.32 -4.36
C ILE A 96 13.05 -4.82 -4.09
N ALA A 97 12.17 -4.11 -4.81
CA ALA A 97 11.95 -2.70 -4.56
C ALA A 97 11.49 -2.43 -3.13
N LEU A 98 10.52 -3.19 -2.60
CA LEU A 98 10.09 -3.06 -1.21
C LEU A 98 11.22 -3.31 -0.19
N VAL A 99 12.07 -4.31 -0.42
CA VAL A 99 13.23 -4.62 0.44
C VAL A 99 14.25 -3.47 0.42
N ILE A 100 14.55 -2.91 -0.75
CA ILE A 100 15.43 -1.75 -0.88
C ILE A 100 14.83 -0.53 -0.16
N GLY A 101 13.53 -0.31 -0.32
CA GLY A 101 12.79 0.76 0.37
C GLY A 101 12.87 0.64 1.90
N TYR A 102 12.79 -0.57 2.43
CA TYR A 102 12.98 -0.83 3.86
C TYR A 102 14.40 -0.51 4.34
N ARG A 103 15.42 -0.88 3.56
CA ARG A 103 16.83 -0.58 3.89
C ARG A 103 17.13 0.92 3.85
N LEU A 104 16.63 1.64 2.85
CA LEU A 104 16.71 3.10 2.76
C LEU A 104 16.06 3.79 3.96
N GLN A 105 14.92 3.25 4.40
CA GLN A 105 14.19 3.75 5.56
C GLN A 105 14.97 3.52 6.87
N SER A 106 15.60 2.35 7.04
CA SER A 106 16.41 2.04 8.22
C SER A 106 17.61 2.98 8.37
N LYS A 107 18.20 3.44 7.25
CA LYS A 107 19.34 4.37 7.25
C LYS A 107 19.00 5.81 7.63
N LYS A 108 17.71 6.18 7.57
CA LYS A 108 17.26 7.55 7.86
C LYS A 108 16.78 7.72 9.31
N GLN A 109 16.83 6.65 10.09
CA GLN A 109 16.53 6.63 11.53
C GLN A 109 17.80 6.60 12.40
N GLU A 110 18.98 6.46 11.79
CA GLU A 110 20.29 6.79 12.40
C GLU A 110 20.62 8.26 12.16
#